data_AF-A0A075VWM9-F1
#
_entry.id   AF-A0A075VWM9-F1
#
_cell.length_a   1.000
_cell.length_b   1.000
_cell.length_c   1.000
_cell.angle_alpha   90.00
_cell.angle_beta   90.00
_cell.angle_gamma   90.00
#
_symmetry.space_group_name_H-M   'P 1'
#
loop_
_entity.id
_entity.type
_entity.pdbx_description
1 polymer ?
#
loop_
_entity_poly.entity_id
_entity_poly.type
_entity_poly.pdbx_seq_one_letter_code
_entity_poly.pdbx_strand_id
1 'polypeptide(L)'
;MNNLFFKSALSLITIFLGHFSVRVMPILRTGKCIMLFLLVILGLILIWRSFGFHSKGKYRFINPILIFFFFYLFLFFLKNSLLSHLGILGSHLLSGICVLSVGGSLPLPGPSNPSSSEDSSDLQVLSEPWPVTHNVGYESSLRNRIFRLENSNSPFLLSKERGEYWAEVKKELYNCPSQREYNRLLEFENRDLQIRELRHSCYCQFQRLFTDHPALAENADSNPQEALLYFFNEKGHELDQEGGTPLVKDRRELRFLDQLLHDLRKNGINSVYFNIPFG
;
A
#
# COMPACT_ATOMS: atom_id res chain seq x y z
N MET A 1 -19.71 -3.79 46.21
CA MET A 1 -19.93 -4.15 44.79
C MET A 1 -18.88 -3.51 43.85
N ASN A 2 -17.61 -3.34 44.26
CA ASN A 2 -16.72 -2.38 43.57
C ASN A 2 -15.66 -3.00 42.64
N ASN A 3 -15.28 -4.28 42.84
CA ASN A 3 -14.26 -4.92 42.00
C ASN A 3 -14.76 -5.34 40.60
N LEU A 4 -16.06 -5.58 40.44
CA LEU A 4 -16.66 -5.95 39.14
C LEU A 4 -16.70 -4.77 38.17
N PHE A 5 -17.08 -3.58 38.64
CA PHE A 5 -17.13 -2.38 37.81
C PHE A 5 -15.74 -1.95 37.31
N PHE A 6 -14.72 -2.04 38.17
CA PHE A 6 -13.35 -1.67 37.78
C PHE A 6 -12.75 -2.65 36.77
N LYS A 7 -12.95 -3.97 36.95
CA LYS A 7 -12.54 -4.98 35.96
C LYS A 7 -13.29 -4.86 34.63
N SER A 8 -14.58 -4.55 34.67
CA SER A 8 -15.38 -4.31 33.46
C SER A 8 -14.90 -3.07 32.69
N ALA A 9 -14.65 -1.96 33.38
CA ALA A 9 -14.11 -0.74 32.77
C ALA A 9 -12.71 -0.96 32.17
N LEU A 10 -11.82 -1.66 32.88
CA LEU A 10 -10.48 -1.96 32.38
C LEU A 10 -10.51 -2.89 31.16
N SER A 11 -11.42 -3.88 31.16
CA SER A 11 -11.67 -4.75 30.00
C SER A 11 -12.20 -3.98 28.79
N LEU A 12 -13.15 -3.05 29.02
CA LEU A 12 -13.65 -2.18 27.94
C LEU A 12 -12.53 -1.31 27.35
N ILE A 13 -11.63 -0.79 28.19
CA ILE A 13 -10.48 0.02 27.77
C ILE A 13 -9.46 -0.81 26.97
N THR A 14 -9.14 -2.04 27.39
CA THR A 14 -8.22 -2.91 26.63
C THR A 14 -8.82 -3.40 25.31
N ILE A 15 -10.13 -3.72 25.27
CA ILE A 15 -10.84 -4.04 24.03
C ILE A 15 -10.85 -2.83 23.09
N PHE A 16 -11.12 -1.62 23.62
CA PHE A 16 -11.11 -0.40 22.81
C PHE A 16 -9.71 -0.09 22.28
N LEU A 17 -8.66 -0.18 23.11
CA LEU A 17 -7.26 0.02 22.70
C LEU A 17 -6.79 -1.03 21.67
N GLY A 18 -7.16 -2.30 21.83
CA GLY A 18 -6.85 -3.36 20.86
C GLY A 18 -7.52 -3.10 19.52
N HIS A 19 -8.82 -2.80 19.52
CA HIS A 19 -9.58 -2.51 18.30
C HIS A 19 -9.14 -1.19 17.63
N PHE A 20 -8.66 -0.21 18.41
CA PHE A 20 -8.09 1.04 17.92
C PHE A 20 -6.71 0.82 17.27
N SER A 21 -5.82 0.04 17.89
CA SER A 21 -4.52 -0.33 17.31
C SER A 21 -4.65 -1.08 15.99
N VAL A 22 -5.61 -2.01 15.89
CA VAL A 22 -5.81 -2.83 14.68
C VAL A 22 -6.45 -2.03 13.53
N ARG A 23 -7.37 -1.08 13.78
CA ARG A 23 -8.10 -0.37 12.72
C ARG A 23 -7.62 1.05 12.37
N VAL A 24 -6.83 1.72 13.22
CA VAL A 24 -6.47 3.14 13.02
C VAL A 24 -5.10 3.34 12.34
N MET A 25 -4.21 2.33 12.37
CA MET A 25 -2.93 2.35 11.64
C MET A 25 -3.03 2.79 10.15
N PRO A 26 -3.96 2.26 9.32
CA PRO A 26 -4.10 2.71 7.93
C PRO A 26 -4.81 4.09 7.78
N ILE A 27 -5.45 4.59 8.83
CA ILE A 27 -6.23 5.85 8.80
C ILE A 27 -5.33 7.09 8.99
N LEU A 28 -4.11 6.93 9.50
CA LEU A 28 -3.19 8.03 9.79
C LEU A 28 -2.67 8.79 8.56
N ARG A 29 -2.90 8.27 7.34
CA ARG A 29 -2.32 8.81 6.08
C ARG A 29 -3.23 9.77 5.31
N THR A 30 -4.50 9.92 5.68
CA THR A 30 -5.51 10.65 4.89
C THR A 30 -6.38 11.59 5.75
N GLY A 31 -5.81 12.72 6.18
CA GLY A 31 -6.55 13.91 6.65
C GLY A 31 -7.31 13.79 7.99
N LYS A 32 -7.41 12.62 8.62
CA LYS A 32 -8.25 12.42 9.83
C LYS A 32 -7.64 12.89 11.16
N CYS A 33 -6.50 13.60 11.13
CA CYS A 33 -5.92 14.22 12.33
C CYS A 33 -6.88 15.22 13.00
N ILE A 34 -7.68 15.95 12.21
CA ILE A 34 -8.69 16.89 12.71
C ILE A 34 -9.78 16.15 13.50
N MET A 35 -10.25 14.99 13.00
CA MET A 35 -11.25 14.17 13.70
C MET A 35 -10.72 13.62 15.02
N LEU A 36 -9.47 13.18 15.08
CA LEU A 36 -8.82 12.74 16.33
C LEU A 36 -8.66 13.89 17.34
N PHE A 37 -8.27 15.08 16.87
CA PHE A 37 -8.16 16.28 17.69
C PHE A 37 -9.52 16.72 18.25
N LEU A 38 -10.58 16.69 17.42
CA LEU A 38 -11.96 16.93 17.87
C LEU A 38 -12.43 15.89 18.89
N LEU A 39 -12.05 14.62 18.75
CA LEU A 39 -12.41 13.55 19.69
C LEU A 39 -11.72 13.74 21.05
N VAL A 40 -10.46 14.19 21.07
CA VAL A 40 -9.74 14.59 22.29
C VAL A 40 -10.40 15.80 22.95
N ILE A 41 -10.77 16.83 22.18
CA ILE A 41 -11.51 18.00 22.68
C ILE A 41 -12.87 17.58 23.26
N LEU A 42 -13.61 16.70 22.58
CA LEU A 42 -14.90 16.20 23.07
C LEU A 42 -14.73 15.44 24.39
N GLY A 43 -13.68 14.63 24.51
CA GLY A 43 -13.30 13.96 25.75
C GLY A 43 -13.01 14.93 26.89
N LEU A 44 -12.23 15.99 26.62
CA LEU A 44 -11.94 17.05 27.60
C LEU A 44 -13.21 17.82 28.02
N ILE A 45 -14.12 18.12 27.09
CA ILE A 45 -15.42 18.74 27.39
C ILE A 45 -16.30 17.83 28.26
N LEU A 46 -16.33 16.52 27.99
CA LEU A 46 -17.06 15.55 28.81
C LEU A 46 -16.48 15.42 30.21
N ILE A 47 -15.14 15.44 30.35
CA ILE A 47 -14.46 15.47 31.65
C ILE A 47 -14.79 16.76 32.41
N TRP A 48 -14.73 17.93 31.76
CA TRP A 48 -15.10 19.21 32.35
C TRP A 48 -16.58 19.23 32.81
N ARG A 49 -17.49 18.72 31.98
CA ARG A 49 -18.91 18.59 32.32
C ARG A 49 -19.14 17.61 33.48
N SER A 50 -18.38 16.53 33.55
CA SER A 50 -18.39 15.59 34.68
C SER A 50 -17.80 16.17 35.96
N PHE A 51 -16.90 17.16 35.86
CA PHE A 51 -16.42 17.95 37.02
C PHE A 51 -17.46 18.97 37.50
N GLY A 52 -18.21 19.57 36.57
CA GLY A 52 -19.27 20.55 36.89
C GLY A 52 -20.44 19.99 37.70
N PHE A 53 -20.68 18.67 37.61
CA PHE A 53 -21.68 17.98 38.42
C PHE A 53 -21.04 17.19 39.57
N HIS A 54 -21.18 17.72 40.79
CA HIS A 54 -21.19 16.95 42.05
C HIS A 54 -19.90 16.21 42.47
N SER A 55 -18.81 16.95 42.74
CA SER A 55 -17.70 16.43 43.57
C SER A 55 -17.96 16.58 45.09
N LYS A 56 -18.95 15.85 45.63
CA LYS A 56 -19.07 15.56 47.07
C LYS A 56 -18.92 14.05 47.33
N GLY A 57 -17.67 13.58 47.43
CA GLY A 57 -17.36 12.26 48.01
C GLY A 57 -16.39 11.38 47.21
N LYS A 58 -15.41 10.83 47.93
CA LYS A 58 -14.53 9.66 47.67
C LYS A 58 -13.78 9.48 46.32
N TYR A 59 -14.15 10.12 45.21
CA TYR A 59 -13.54 9.88 43.89
C TYR A 59 -12.49 10.93 43.45
N ARG A 60 -12.07 11.80 44.37
CA ARG A 60 -11.17 12.95 44.11
C ARG A 60 -9.81 12.58 43.49
N PHE A 61 -9.36 11.33 43.64
CA PHE A 61 -8.05 10.84 43.17
C PHE A 61 -8.07 10.16 41.79
N ILE A 62 -9.23 9.75 41.26
CA ILE A 62 -9.31 9.10 39.93
C ILE A 62 -9.18 10.15 38.82
N ASN A 63 -9.73 11.35 39.04
CA ASN A 63 -9.73 12.44 38.07
C ASN A 63 -8.34 12.92 37.62
N PRO A 64 -7.33 13.16 38.50
CA PRO A 64 -6.00 13.57 38.04
C PRO A 64 -5.31 12.50 37.17
N ILE A 65 -5.51 11.21 37.47
CA ILE A 65 -4.95 10.10 36.66
C ILE A 65 -5.56 10.12 35.25
N LEU A 66 -6.88 10.31 35.14
CA LEU A 66 -7.57 10.40 33.86
C LEU A 66 -7.08 11.61 33.04
N ILE A 67 -6.96 12.79 33.68
CA ILE A 67 -6.45 14.01 33.03
C ILE A 67 -5.00 13.79 32.54
N PHE A 68 -4.15 13.17 33.37
CA PHE A 68 -2.77 12.88 33.00
C PHE A 68 -2.66 11.89 31.83
N PHE A 69 -3.54 10.89 31.77
CA PHE A 69 -3.64 9.96 30.64
C PHE A 69 -4.03 10.68 29.34
N PHE A 70 -5.06 11.53 29.35
CA PHE A 70 -5.43 12.32 28.16
C PHE A 70 -4.36 13.32 27.75
N PHE A 71 -3.67 13.95 28.70
CA PHE A 71 -2.54 14.84 28.43
C PHE A 71 -1.34 14.10 27.80
N TYR A 72 -1.02 12.90 28.31
CA TYR A 72 0.04 12.06 27.74
C TYR A 72 -0.32 11.60 26.31
N LEU A 73 -1.57 11.19 26.09
CA LEU A 73 -2.09 10.82 24.77
C LEU A 73 -2.02 12.00 23.79
N PHE A 74 -2.37 13.21 24.24
CA PHE A 74 -2.23 14.44 23.46
C PHE A 74 -0.77 14.73 23.08
N LEU A 75 0.16 14.67 24.03
CA LEU A 75 1.60 14.85 23.77
C LEU A 75 2.16 13.79 22.81
N PHE A 76 1.69 12.54 22.91
CA PHE A 76 2.06 11.47 21.99
C PHE A 76 1.62 11.79 20.54
N PHE A 77 0.38 12.25 20.34
CA PHE A 77 -0.08 12.67 19.02
C PHE A 77 0.64 13.92 18.51
N LEU A 78 0.89 14.91 19.38
CA LEU A 78 1.65 16.12 19.03
C LEU A 78 3.08 15.77 18.58
N LYS A 79 3.78 14.89 19.29
CA LYS A 79 5.11 14.40 18.92
C LYS A 79 5.12 13.75 17.53
N ASN A 80 4.16 12.88 17.25
CA ASN A 80 4.07 12.20 15.95
C ASN A 80 3.72 13.17 14.81
N SER A 81 2.83 14.14 15.05
CA SER A 81 2.49 15.19 14.07
C SER A 81 3.67 16.13 13.78
N LEU A 82 4.44 16.49 14.82
CA LEU A 82 5.68 17.25 14.66
C LEU A 82 6.74 16.43 13.90
N LEU A 83 6.90 15.14 14.18
CA LEU A 83 7.80 14.26 13.42
C LEU A 83 7.41 14.16 11.94
N SER A 84 6.12 14.04 11.62
CA SER A 84 5.68 14.01 10.21
C SER A 84 5.97 15.33 9.49
N HIS A 85 5.72 16.48 10.15
CA HIS A 85 6.06 17.78 9.56
C HIS A 85 7.57 18.04 9.47
N LEU A 86 8.37 17.60 10.45
CA LEU A 86 9.84 17.66 10.37
C LEU A 86 10.39 16.74 9.27
N GLY A 87 9.79 15.56 9.06
CA GLY A 87 10.16 14.66 7.96
C GLY A 87 9.88 15.28 6.60
N ILE A 88 8.74 15.97 6.45
CA ILE A 88 8.40 16.72 5.24
C ILE A 88 9.40 17.88 5.03
N LEU A 89 9.63 18.72 6.03
CA LEU A 89 10.62 19.81 5.95
C LEU A 89 12.04 19.31 5.66
N GLY A 90 12.45 18.20 6.28
CA GLY A 90 13.75 17.56 6.02
C GLY A 90 13.88 17.07 4.59
N SER A 91 12.80 16.51 4.01
CA SER A 91 12.80 16.09 2.59
C SER A 91 12.89 17.28 1.62
N HIS A 92 12.26 18.42 1.93
CA HIS A 92 12.38 19.65 1.13
C HIS A 92 13.76 20.31 1.26
N LEU A 93 14.38 20.29 2.44
CA LEU A 93 15.75 20.78 2.63
C LEU A 93 16.78 19.89 1.93
N LEU A 94 16.61 18.56 1.97
CA LEU A 94 17.47 17.62 1.23
C LEU A 94 17.30 17.77 -0.29
N SER A 95 16.09 18.00 -0.82
CA SER A 95 15.92 18.31 -2.24
C SER A 95 16.60 19.64 -2.63
N GLY A 96 16.58 20.64 -1.76
CA GLY A 96 17.27 21.91 -1.98
C GLY A 96 18.80 21.78 -2.01
N ILE A 97 19.38 20.98 -1.11
CA ILE A 97 20.84 20.75 -1.06
C ILE A 97 21.32 19.94 -2.29
N CYS A 98 20.55 18.95 -2.75
CA CYS A 98 20.89 18.17 -3.94
C CYS A 98 20.94 19.02 -5.24
N VAL A 99 20.20 20.13 -5.32
CA VAL A 99 20.22 21.05 -6.47
C VAL A 99 21.49 21.92 -6.49
N LEU A 100 22.17 22.11 -5.35
CA LEU A 100 23.36 22.96 -5.24
C LEU A 100 24.70 22.26 -5.53
N SER A 101 24.68 20.95 -5.85
CA SER A 101 25.91 20.14 -6.01
C SER A 101 26.29 19.80 -7.46
N VAL A 102 25.55 20.32 -8.45
CA VAL A 102 25.87 20.16 -9.89
C VAL A 102 25.85 21.53 -10.57
N GLY A 103 26.98 22.24 -10.49
CA GLY A 103 27.11 23.62 -10.96
C GLY A 103 28.51 23.96 -11.46
N GLY A 104 28.95 23.29 -12.52
CA GLY A 104 30.21 23.60 -13.22
C GLY A 104 29.99 24.44 -14.47
N SER A 105 30.71 25.55 -14.59
CA SER A 105 30.88 26.44 -15.77
C SER A 105 29.85 27.57 -15.99
N LEU A 106 30.37 28.80 -15.84
CA LEU A 106 29.82 30.11 -16.24
C LEU A 106 29.73 30.26 -17.78
N PRO A 107 28.85 31.14 -18.34
CA PRO A 107 29.02 32.62 -18.24
C PRO A 107 27.74 33.46 -17.97
N LEU A 108 27.97 34.70 -17.49
CA LEU A 108 27.00 35.82 -17.34
C LEU A 108 27.03 36.77 -18.58
N PRO A 109 26.12 37.78 -18.71
CA PRO A 109 24.99 38.24 -17.86
C PRO A 109 23.59 37.98 -18.51
N GLY A 110 22.40 38.38 -18.02
CA GLY A 110 21.94 39.26 -16.92
C GLY A 110 21.09 40.47 -17.45
N PRO A 111 20.16 41.12 -16.70
CA PRO A 111 19.85 41.04 -15.26
C PRO A 111 18.35 40.84 -14.86
N SER A 112 18.12 40.57 -13.55
CA SER A 112 16.93 40.89 -12.72
C SER A 112 15.48 40.64 -13.22
N ASN A 113 14.79 39.65 -12.62
CA ASN A 113 13.80 39.91 -11.56
C ASN A 113 13.32 38.63 -10.84
N PRO A 114 12.83 38.70 -9.57
CA PRO A 114 12.30 37.56 -8.82
C PRO A 114 10.75 37.51 -8.80
N SER A 115 10.13 36.33 -8.92
CA SER A 115 8.83 36.01 -8.28
C SER A 115 8.39 34.54 -8.45
N SER A 116 7.69 34.03 -7.42
CA SER A 116 6.62 33.01 -7.45
C SER A 116 6.79 31.73 -8.30
N SER A 117 7.09 30.63 -7.61
CA SER A 117 7.34 29.28 -8.14
C SER A 117 6.10 28.38 -8.21
N GLU A 118 4.99 28.81 -8.83
CA GLU A 118 3.76 27.98 -8.92
C GLU A 118 3.20 27.79 -10.35
N ASP A 119 3.44 28.69 -11.31
CA ASP A 119 2.85 28.62 -12.67
C ASP A 119 3.42 27.52 -13.61
N SER A 120 4.53 26.87 -13.28
CA SER A 120 5.20 25.97 -14.25
C SER A 120 4.45 24.66 -14.51
N SER A 121 3.59 24.23 -13.58
CA SER A 121 2.82 22.98 -13.72
C SER A 121 1.71 23.11 -14.76
N ASP A 122 0.99 24.23 -14.75
CA ASP A 122 -0.17 24.44 -15.63
C ASP A 122 0.25 24.77 -17.06
N LEU A 123 1.36 25.50 -17.24
CA LEU A 123 1.95 25.74 -18.57
C LEU A 123 2.48 24.45 -19.23
N GLN A 124 2.92 23.46 -18.45
CA GLN A 124 3.39 22.19 -18.99
C GLN A 124 2.23 21.31 -19.49
N VAL A 125 1.07 21.34 -18.82
CA VAL A 125 -0.16 20.65 -19.26
C VAL A 125 -0.67 21.21 -20.59
N LEU A 126 -0.59 22.53 -20.80
CA LEU A 126 -0.94 23.18 -22.08
C LEU A 126 0.01 22.82 -23.24
N SER A 127 1.13 22.16 -22.96
CA SER A 127 2.14 21.75 -23.94
C SER A 127 2.13 20.24 -24.25
N GLU A 128 1.26 19.45 -23.61
CA GLU A 128 1.15 18.01 -23.91
C GLU A 128 0.46 17.77 -25.27
N PRO A 129 0.88 16.76 -26.06
CA PRO A 129 0.23 16.43 -27.32
C PRO A 129 -1.25 16.05 -27.12
N TRP A 130 -2.16 16.73 -27.81
CA TRP A 130 -3.57 16.36 -27.88
C TRP A 130 -4.02 16.18 -29.34
N PRO A 131 -4.67 15.04 -29.70
CA PRO A 131 -4.97 13.89 -28.86
C PRO A 131 -3.70 13.15 -28.40
N VAL A 132 -3.85 12.32 -27.36
CA VAL A 132 -2.79 11.47 -26.82
C VAL A 132 -2.13 10.65 -27.94
N THR A 133 -0.80 10.64 -27.96
CA THR A 133 0.00 9.82 -28.88
C THR A 133 0.18 8.42 -28.28
N HIS A 134 -0.51 7.45 -28.87
CA HIS A 134 -0.49 6.05 -28.45
C HIS A 134 0.82 5.34 -28.83
N ASN A 135 1.41 4.64 -27.87
CA ASN A 135 2.54 3.74 -28.09
C ASN A 135 2.03 2.37 -28.56
N VAL A 136 1.65 2.30 -29.84
CA VAL A 136 1.06 1.10 -30.48
C VAL A 136 1.94 -0.14 -30.32
N GLY A 137 3.27 0.01 -30.30
CA GLY A 137 4.20 -1.11 -30.09
C GLY A 137 4.12 -1.69 -28.67
N TYR A 138 4.03 -0.83 -27.66
CA TYR A 138 3.91 -1.25 -26.27
C TYR A 138 2.52 -1.83 -25.97
N GLU A 139 1.46 -1.18 -26.48
CA GLU A 139 0.09 -1.73 -26.44
C GLU A 139 -0.02 -3.12 -27.08
N SER A 140 0.61 -3.31 -28.25
CA SER A 140 0.65 -4.61 -28.91
C SER A 140 1.41 -5.66 -28.09
N SER A 141 2.47 -5.26 -27.39
CA SER A 141 3.20 -6.13 -26.45
C SER A 141 2.31 -6.56 -25.28
N LEU A 142 1.59 -5.63 -24.64
CA LEU A 142 0.63 -5.93 -23.57
C LEU A 142 -0.48 -6.87 -24.07
N ARG A 143 -1.11 -6.55 -25.19
CA ARG A 143 -2.15 -7.38 -25.81
C ARG A 143 -1.69 -8.81 -26.07
N ASN A 144 -0.50 -8.97 -26.67
CA ASN A 144 0.06 -10.29 -26.96
C ASN A 144 0.40 -11.08 -25.69
N ARG A 145 0.84 -10.40 -24.63
CA ARG A 145 1.12 -11.01 -23.31
C ARG A 145 -0.16 -11.47 -22.62
N ILE A 146 -1.19 -10.63 -22.59
CA ILE A 146 -2.54 -10.98 -22.10
C ILE A 146 -3.08 -12.19 -22.87
N PHE A 147 -3.02 -12.17 -24.20
CA PHE A 147 -3.48 -13.27 -25.06
C PHE A 147 -2.77 -14.60 -24.78
N ARG A 148 -1.49 -14.59 -24.37
CA ARG A 148 -0.81 -15.82 -23.94
C ARG A 148 -1.37 -16.37 -22.63
N LEU A 149 -1.66 -15.51 -21.66
CA LEU A 149 -2.27 -15.89 -20.39
C LEU A 149 -3.73 -16.35 -20.56
N GLU A 150 -4.48 -15.79 -21.50
CA GLU A 150 -5.81 -16.26 -21.88
C GLU A 150 -5.75 -17.67 -22.49
N ASN A 151 -4.84 -17.90 -23.45
CA ASN A 151 -4.67 -19.22 -24.08
C ASN A 151 -4.21 -20.31 -23.11
N SER A 152 -3.50 -19.96 -22.04
CA SER A 152 -3.09 -20.91 -20.99
C SER A 152 -4.12 -21.04 -19.87
N ASN A 153 -5.31 -20.44 -19.99
CA ASN A 153 -6.36 -20.39 -18.98
C ASN A 153 -5.82 -19.95 -17.61
N SER A 154 -5.00 -18.89 -17.58
CA SER A 154 -4.35 -18.41 -16.36
C SER A 154 -5.37 -17.96 -15.31
N PRO A 155 -5.32 -18.50 -14.07
CA PRO A 155 -6.23 -18.08 -13.00
C PRO A 155 -5.96 -16.64 -12.52
N PHE A 156 -4.86 -16.02 -12.94
CA PHE A 156 -4.46 -14.67 -12.54
C PHE A 156 -5.03 -13.56 -13.45
N LEU A 157 -5.97 -13.88 -14.34
CA LEU A 157 -6.69 -12.91 -15.20
C LEU A 157 -8.08 -12.48 -14.65
N LEU A 158 -8.25 -12.44 -13.33
CA LEU A 158 -9.46 -11.94 -12.64
C LEU A 158 -10.78 -12.61 -13.09
N SER A 159 -10.72 -13.84 -13.58
CA SER A 159 -11.88 -14.61 -14.06
C SER A 159 -12.71 -13.92 -15.16
N LYS A 160 -12.10 -13.02 -15.93
CA LYS A 160 -12.77 -12.35 -17.07
C LYS A 160 -12.88 -13.27 -18.28
N GLU A 161 -13.87 -13.04 -19.13
CA GLU A 161 -13.96 -13.74 -20.40
C GLU A 161 -12.82 -13.31 -21.36
N ARG A 162 -12.56 -14.18 -22.34
CA ARG A 162 -11.45 -13.99 -23.28
C ARG A 162 -11.61 -12.69 -24.08
N GLY A 163 -10.63 -11.81 -23.98
CA GLY A 163 -10.61 -10.51 -24.66
C GLY A 163 -11.17 -9.36 -23.83
N GLU A 164 -11.92 -9.61 -22.75
CA GLU A 164 -12.50 -8.54 -21.91
C GLU A 164 -11.41 -7.74 -21.20
N TYR A 165 -10.40 -8.40 -20.63
CA TYR A 165 -9.31 -7.72 -19.94
C TYR A 165 -8.61 -6.71 -20.86
N TRP A 166 -8.29 -7.10 -22.10
CA TRP A 166 -7.68 -6.18 -23.07
C TRP A 166 -8.67 -5.11 -23.54
N ALA A 167 -9.97 -5.42 -23.68
CA ALA A 167 -10.98 -4.44 -24.07
C ALA A 167 -11.12 -3.30 -23.04
N GLU A 168 -11.06 -3.63 -21.75
CA GLU A 168 -11.03 -2.64 -20.66
C GLU A 168 -9.75 -1.81 -20.66
N VAL A 169 -8.56 -2.44 -20.66
CA VAL A 169 -7.28 -1.72 -20.70
C VAL A 169 -7.21 -0.77 -21.91
N LYS A 170 -7.63 -1.24 -23.09
CA LYS A 170 -7.71 -0.40 -24.28
C LYS A 170 -8.70 0.75 -24.10
N LYS A 171 -9.88 0.50 -23.51
CA LYS A 171 -10.87 1.54 -23.25
C LYS A 171 -10.31 2.61 -22.31
N GLU A 172 -9.59 2.24 -21.26
CA GLU A 172 -9.00 3.23 -20.35
C GLU A 172 -7.89 4.05 -21.02
N LEU A 173 -6.96 3.40 -21.72
CA LEU A 173 -5.87 4.07 -22.46
C LEU A 173 -6.39 5.08 -23.51
N TYR A 174 -7.48 4.76 -24.21
CA TYR A 174 -8.10 5.65 -25.21
C TYR A 174 -8.91 6.81 -24.59
N ASN A 175 -9.18 6.79 -23.28
CA ASN A 175 -9.93 7.83 -22.56
C ASN A 175 -9.03 8.61 -21.57
N CYS A 176 -7.70 8.51 -21.68
CA CYS A 176 -6.79 9.27 -20.83
C CYS A 176 -6.89 10.79 -21.10
N PRO A 177 -6.91 11.63 -20.04
CA PRO A 177 -7.07 13.08 -20.17
C PRO A 177 -5.80 13.81 -20.63
N SER A 178 -4.64 13.14 -20.59
CA SER A 178 -3.35 13.72 -20.99
C SER A 178 -2.33 12.62 -21.34
N GLN A 179 -1.25 12.99 -22.02
CA GLN A 179 -0.15 12.08 -22.37
C GLN A 179 0.54 11.52 -21.12
N ARG A 180 0.68 12.35 -20.07
CA ARG A 180 1.22 11.95 -18.78
C ARG A 180 0.40 10.84 -18.12
N GLU A 181 -0.93 10.96 -18.09
CA GLU A 181 -1.77 9.93 -17.48
C GLU A 181 -1.81 8.65 -18.32
N TYR A 182 -1.81 8.77 -19.66
CA TYR A 182 -1.65 7.63 -20.56
C TYR A 182 -0.35 6.85 -20.28
N ASN A 183 0.80 7.55 -20.20
CA ASN A 183 2.09 6.91 -19.92
C ASN A 183 2.08 6.21 -18.55
N ARG A 184 1.51 6.86 -17.52
CA ARG A 184 1.39 6.33 -16.17
C ARG A 184 0.52 5.06 -16.12
N LEU A 185 -0.63 5.06 -16.80
CA LEU A 185 -1.53 3.91 -16.86
C LEU A 185 -0.88 2.74 -17.62
N LEU A 186 -0.25 3.02 -18.76
CA LEU A 186 0.47 2.02 -19.56
C LEU A 186 1.62 1.36 -18.77
N GLU A 187 2.36 2.15 -18.00
CA GLU A 187 3.39 1.62 -17.09
C GLU A 187 2.81 0.80 -15.93
N PHE A 188 1.65 1.19 -15.40
CA PHE A 188 0.95 0.46 -14.34
C PHE A 188 0.49 -0.92 -14.85
N GLU A 189 -0.28 -0.95 -15.94
CA GLU A 189 -0.75 -2.18 -16.58
C GLU A 189 0.41 -3.10 -16.98
N ASN A 190 1.54 -2.54 -17.45
CA ASN A 190 2.71 -3.35 -17.73
C ASN A 190 3.25 -4.09 -16.49
N ARG A 191 3.36 -3.40 -15.34
CA ARG A 191 3.89 -4.00 -14.09
C ARG A 191 2.92 -5.01 -13.49
N ASP A 192 1.63 -4.68 -13.46
CA ASP A 192 0.59 -5.60 -12.99
C ASP A 192 0.55 -6.88 -13.84
N LEU A 193 0.66 -6.74 -15.17
CA LEU A 193 0.77 -7.88 -16.09
C LEU A 193 2.07 -8.68 -15.88
N GLN A 194 3.21 -8.05 -15.56
CA GLN A 194 4.46 -8.76 -15.22
C GLN A 194 4.29 -9.62 -13.96
N ILE A 195 3.58 -9.11 -12.93
CA ILE A 195 3.28 -9.86 -11.71
C ILE A 195 2.42 -11.08 -12.04
N ARG A 196 1.35 -10.91 -12.83
CA ARG A 196 0.47 -12.02 -13.26
C ARG A 196 1.21 -13.07 -14.09
N GLU A 197 2.09 -12.65 -15.00
CA GLU A 197 2.94 -13.57 -15.80
C GLU A 197 3.89 -14.38 -14.92
N LEU A 198 4.49 -13.77 -13.88
CA LEU A 198 5.37 -14.48 -12.94
C LEU A 198 4.59 -15.40 -11.99
N ARG A 199 3.45 -14.96 -11.44
CA ARG A 199 2.53 -15.83 -10.67
C ARG A 199 2.12 -17.06 -11.49
N HIS A 200 1.71 -16.85 -12.75
CA HIS A 200 1.38 -17.94 -13.67
C HIS A 200 2.56 -18.87 -13.93
N SER A 201 3.76 -18.31 -14.13
CA SER A 201 4.99 -19.10 -14.34
C SER A 201 5.35 -19.98 -13.14
N CYS A 202 5.21 -19.44 -11.91
CA CYS A 202 5.41 -20.19 -10.68
C CYS A 202 4.35 -21.28 -10.51
N TYR A 203 3.07 -20.94 -10.70
CA TYR A 203 1.94 -21.87 -10.65
C TYR A 203 2.11 -23.05 -11.61
N CYS A 204 2.45 -22.80 -12.88
CA CYS A 204 2.72 -23.88 -13.84
C CYS A 204 3.95 -24.72 -13.45
N GLN A 205 4.95 -24.15 -12.78
CA GLN A 205 6.09 -24.93 -12.28
C GLN A 205 5.69 -25.84 -11.12
N PHE A 206 4.87 -25.35 -10.17
CA PHE A 206 4.29 -26.20 -9.13
C PHE A 206 3.41 -27.33 -9.71
N GLN A 207 2.52 -27.02 -10.65
CA GLN A 207 1.68 -28.03 -11.31
C GLN A 207 2.50 -29.13 -12.00
N ARG A 208 3.64 -28.79 -12.60
CA ARG A 208 4.57 -29.78 -13.17
C ARG A 208 5.15 -30.68 -12.08
N LEU A 209 5.66 -30.11 -10.98
CA LEU A 209 6.17 -30.90 -9.86
C LEU A 209 5.12 -31.86 -9.28
N PHE A 210 3.83 -31.48 -9.23
CA PHE A 210 2.75 -32.39 -8.85
C PHE A 210 2.45 -33.46 -9.90
N THR A 211 2.59 -33.15 -11.19
CA THR A 211 2.44 -34.12 -12.27
C THR A 211 3.57 -35.15 -12.25
N ASP A 212 4.80 -34.71 -11.96
CA ASP A 212 6.00 -35.54 -11.86
C ASP A 212 6.03 -36.37 -10.55
N HIS A 213 5.33 -35.91 -9.51
CA HIS A 213 5.27 -36.52 -8.18
C HIS A 213 3.82 -36.63 -7.65
N PRO A 214 2.94 -37.45 -8.27
CA PRO A 214 1.51 -37.49 -7.96
C PRO A 214 1.20 -37.85 -6.51
N ALA A 215 2.04 -38.67 -5.87
CA ALA A 215 1.90 -39.02 -4.46
C ALA A 215 1.93 -37.79 -3.51
N LEU A 216 2.53 -36.66 -3.93
CA LEU A 216 2.51 -35.41 -3.14
C LEU A 216 1.15 -34.70 -3.24
N ALA A 217 0.42 -34.86 -4.35
CA ALA A 217 -0.93 -34.33 -4.51
C ALA A 217 -1.97 -35.23 -3.81
N GLU A 218 -1.78 -36.55 -3.86
CA GLU A 218 -2.70 -37.53 -3.25
C GLU A 218 -2.68 -37.52 -1.71
N ASN A 219 -1.52 -37.19 -1.11
CA ASN A 219 -1.35 -37.11 0.35
C ASN A 219 -1.49 -35.68 0.91
N ALA A 220 -1.93 -34.71 0.10
CA ALA A 220 -2.15 -33.34 0.57
C ALA A 220 -3.49 -33.19 1.31
N ASP A 221 -3.50 -32.46 2.42
CA ASP A 221 -4.71 -32.19 3.22
C ASP A 221 -5.77 -31.33 2.49
N SER A 222 -5.41 -30.75 1.34
CA SER A 222 -6.28 -29.88 0.53
C SER A 222 -5.97 -29.98 -0.96
N ASN A 223 -6.88 -29.49 -1.80
CA ASN A 223 -6.70 -29.39 -3.25
C ASN A 223 -5.43 -28.57 -3.58
N PRO A 224 -4.39 -29.18 -4.20
CA PRO A 224 -3.12 -28.49 -4.40
C PRO A 224 -3.24 -27.22 -5.25
N GLN A 225 -4.14 -27.19 -6.23
CA GLN A 225 -4.36 -26.03 -7.09
C GLN A 225 -4.98 -24.86 -6.29
N GLU A 226 -5.92 -25.13 -5.39
CA GLU A 226 -6.54 -24.11 -4.53
C GLU A 226 -5.54 -23.58 -3.50
N ALA A 227 -4.78 -24.48 -2.86
CA ALA A 227 -3.72 -24.14 -1.91
C ALA A 227 -2.62 -23.24 -2.55
N LEU A 228 -2.24 -23.49 -3.80
CA LEU A 228 -1.33 -22.60 -4.54
C LEU A 228 -1.92 -21.20 -4.76
N LEU A 229 -3.20 -21.09 -5.14
CA LEU A 229 -3.86 -19.79 -5.31
C LEU A 229 -3.97 -19.04 -3.99
N TYR A 230 -4.27 -19.74 -2.89
CA TYR A 230 -4.26 -19.18 -1.55
C TYR A 230 -2.87 -18.67 -1.16
N PHE A 231 -1.81 -19.45 -1.37
CA PHE A 231 -0.42 -19.06 -1.13
C PHE A 231 -0.03 -17.76 -1.88
N PHE A 232 -0.36 -17.61 -3.16
CA PHE A 232 -0.04 -16.38 -3.89
C PHE A 232 -0.81 -15.16 -3.37
N ASN A 233 -2.03 -15.35 -2.86
CA ASN A 233 -2.84 -14.27 -2.29
C ASN A 233 -2.33 -13.86 -0.91
N GLU A 234 -2.09 -14.82 -0.01
CA GLU A 234 -1.50 -14.57 1.31
C GLU A 234 -0.11 -13.93 1.20
N LYS A 235 0.76 -14.41 0.31
CA LYS A 235 2.07 -13.78 0.08
C LYS A 235 1.94 -12.38 -0.51
N GLY A 236 0.97 -12.14 -1.40
CA GLY A 236 0.62 -10.78 -1.82
C GLY A 236 0.27 -9.89 -0.63
N HIS A 237 -0.62 -10.35 0.26
CA HIS A 237 -1.03 -9.61 1.46
C HIS A 237 0.10 -9.38 2.48
N GLU A 238 0.99 -10.35 2.69
CA GLU A 238 2.17 -10.22 3.56
C GLU A 238 3.13 -9.14 3.04
N LEU A 239 3.50 -9.21 1.76
CA LEU A 239 4.36 -8.23 1.09
C LEU A 239 3.72 -6.83 1.02
N ASP A 240 2.39 -6.76 1.07
CA ASP A 240 1.62 -5.52 1.12
C ASP A 240 1.61 -4.85 2.50
N GLN A 241 1.68 -5.64 3.59
CA GLN A 241 1.71 -5.16 4.98
C GLN A 241 3.01 -4.44 5.34
N GLU A 242 4.13 -4.78 4.69
CA GLU A 242 5.37 -4.00 4.77
C GLU A 242 5.23 -2.55 4.25
N GLY A 243 4.13 -2.23 3.57
CA GLY A 243 3.83 -0.88 3.08
C GLY A 243 4.73 -0.40 1.95
N GLY A 244 4.69 0.92 1.71
CA GLY A 244 5.36 1.59 0.59
C GLY A 244 4.41 2.42 -0.27
N THR A 245 4.87 2.79 -1.46
CA THR A 245 4.04 3.23 -2.60
C THR A 245 3.67 2.00 -3.45
N PRO A 246 2.68 2.07 -4.37
CA PRO A 246 2.35 0.96 -5.26
C PRO A 246 3.58 0.41 -5.99
N LEU A 247 4.38 1.29 -6.63
CA LEU A 247 5.63 0.90 -7.30
C LEU A 247 6.63 0.13 -6.41
N VAL A 248 6.68 0.41 -5.10
CA VAL A 248 7.53 -0.33 -4.16
C VAL A 248 6.96 -1.72 -3.85
N LYS A 249 5.63 -1.83 -3.72
CA LYS A 249 4.91 -3.11 -3.55
C LYS A 249 5.08 -3.98 -4.81
N ASP A 250 4.81 -3.43 -6.00
CA ASP A 250 5.01 -4.10 -7.29
C ASP A 250 6.44 -4.69 -7.39
N ARG A 251 7.46 -3.87 -7.10
CA ARG A 251 8.88 -4.28 -7.15
C ARG A 251 9.28 -5.27 -6.06
N ARG A 252 8.57 -5.31 -4.93
CA ARG A 252 8.78 -6.32 -3.88
C ARG A 252 8.22 -7.66 -4.34
N GLU A 253 6.98 -7.67 -4.84
CA GLU A 253 6.34 -8.88 -5.35
C GLU A 253 7.07 -9.46 -6.56
N LEU A 254 7.44 -8.64 -7.55
CA LEU A 254 8.22 -9.09 -8.72
C LEU A 254 9.53 -9.78 -8.30
N ARG A 255 10.25 -9.23 -7.31
CA ARG A 255 11.49 -9.84 -6.78
C ARG A 255 11.22 -11.16 -6.06
N PHE A 256 10.17 -11.23 -5.26
CA PHE A 256 9.78 -12.47 -4.57
C PHE A 256 9.41 -13.56 -5.58
N LEU A 257 8.58 -13.25 -6.58
CA LEU A 257 8.15 -14.22 -7.59
C LEU A 257 9.30 -14.71 -8.48
N ASP A 258 10.26 -13.84 -8.82
CA ASP A 258 11.46 -14.25 -9.57
C ASP A 258 12.38 -15.17 -8.74
N GLN A 259 12.57 -14.86 -7.45
CA GLN A 259 13.29 -15.73 -6.51
C GLN A 259 12.61 -17.09 -6.32
N LEU A 260 11.29 -17.10 -6.13
CA LEU A 260 10.46 -18.30 -6.05
C LEU A 260 10.58 -19.15 -7.32
N LEU A 261 10.45 -18.55 -8.50
CA LEU A 261 10.54 -19.24 -9.78
C LEU A 261 11.94 -19.83 -10.01
N HIS A 262 13.00 -19.10 -9.62
CA HIS A 262 14.37 -19.57 -9.68
C HIS A 262 14.58 -20.78 -8.76
N ASP A 263 14.14 -20.70 -7.51
CA ASP A 263 14.28 -21.78 -6.52
C ASP A 263 13.52 -23.04 -6.92
N LEU A 264 12.26 -22.91 -7.37
CA LEU A 264 11.45 -24.03 -7.87
C LEU A 264 12.06 -24.72 -9.10
N ARG A 265 12.69 -23.95 -10.00
CA ARG A 265 13.37 -24.51 -11.18
C ARG A 265 14.69 -25.20 -10.85
N LYS A 266 15.39 -24.73 -9.81
CA LYS A 266 16.70 -25.22 -9.41
C LYS A 266 16.62 -26.44 -8.48
N ASN A 267 15.71 -26.38 -7.50
CA ASN A 267 15.63 -27.32 -6.39
C ASN A 267 14.40 -28.24 -6.45
N GLY A 268 13.41 -27.92 -7.29
CA GLY A 268 12.21 -28.75 -7.48
C GLY A 268 11.42 -28.94 -6.19
N ILE A 269 11.11 -30.20 -5.84
CA ILE A 269 10.46 -30.56 -4.57
C ILE A 269 11.28 -30.22 -3.32
N ASN A 270 12.59 -30.00 -3.47
CA ASN A 270 13.47 -29.55 -2.38
C ASN A 270 13.52 -28.02 -2.25
N SER A 271 12.69 -27.29 -3.01
CA SER A 271 12.52 -25.85 -2.83
C SER A 271 12.04 -25.53 -1.42
N VAL A 272 12.60 -24.49 -0.80
CA VAL A 272 12.14 -23.99 0.50
C VAL A 272 10.70 -23.49 0.46
N TYR A 273 10.16 -23.22 -0.72
CA TYR A 273 8.78 -22.81 -0.93
C TYR A 273 7.82 -23.97 -1.26
N PHE A 274 8.32 -25.21 -1.44
CA PHE A 274 7.48 -26.32 -1.89
C PHE A 274 6.46 -26.77 -0.84
N ASN A 275 6.87 -26.84 0.44
CA ASN A 275 6.00 -27.31 1.52
C ASN A 275 5.13 -26.20 2.13
N ILE A 276 5.38 -24.92 1.83
CA ILE A 276 4.67 -23.78 2.44
C ILE A 276 3.16 -23.75 2.12
N PRO A 277 2.68 -24.11 0.91
CA PRO A 277 1.25 -24.10 0.62
C PRO A 277 0.48 -25.31 1.19
N PHE A 278 1.15 -26.34 1.72
CA PHE A 278 0.55 -27.66 2.00
C PHE A 278 0.92 -28.23 3.39
N GLY A 279 1.22 -27.37 4.36
CA GLY A 279 1.57 -27.74 5.74
C GLY A 279 1.07 -26.74 6.78
#